data_AF-A0A512B0J6-F1
#
_entry.id   AF-A0A512B0J6-F1
#
_cell.length_a   1.000
_cell.length_b   1.000
_cell.length_c   1.000
_cell.angle_alpha   90.00
_cell.angle_beta   90.00
_cell.angle_gamma   90.00
#
_symmetry.space_group_name_H-M   'P 1'
#
loop_
_entity.id
_entity.type
_entity.pdbx_description
1 polymer ?
#
loop_
_entity_poly.entity_id
_entity_poly.type
_entity_poly.pdbx_seq_one_letter_code
_entity_poly.pdbx_strand_id
1 'polypeptide(L)'
;MEILAYYKFEKIKLRDLIILILYLFGSLLIFYLADKKSLSEANVLIAEYSLITQLILYAFLYRSLRNLSVYFLWLLVAIMHFLMSFTFKGNLNDAMPGVQAANGLRDTIILLLLFQVLRFGSLYFQKRELIPPFKNRLRKVPEERTVTFIDFIAFFLYITVAIYLMQVSS
;
A
#
# COMPACT_ATOMS: atom_id res chain seq x y z
N MET A 1 21.14 -13.35 16.82
CA MET A 1 20.23 -12.19 16.97
C MET A 1 18.92 -12.60 16.32
N GLU A 2 17.93 -12.98 17.13
CA GLU A 2 16.70 -13.61 16.63
C GLU A 2 15.85 -12.56 15.88
N ILE A 3 15.71 -12.74 14.56
CA ILE A 3 14.77 -12.00 13.71
C ILE A 3 13.35 -12.07 14.30
N LEU A 4 13.07 -13.13 15.06
CA LEU A 4 11.79 -13.37 15.71
C LEU A 4 11.36 -12.26 16.68
N ALA A 5 12.31 -11.59 17.35
CA ALA A 5 12.02 -10.49 18.27
C ALA A 5 11.43 -9.23 17.58
N TYR A 6 11.51 -9.15 16.24
CA TYR A 6 10.95 -8.05 15.46
C TYR A 6 9.55 -8.32 14.90
N TYR A 7 9.02 -9.53 15.12
CA TYR A 7 7.61 -9.84 14.85
C TYR A 7 6.77 -9.40 16.04
N LYS A 8 6.11 -8.25 15.88
CA LYS A 8 5.28 -7.67 16.94
C LYS A 8 3.81 -7.85 16.58
N PHE A 9 3.17 -8.81 17.23
CA PHE A 9 1.71 -8.89 17.30
C PHE A 9 1.26 -8.06 18.50
N GLU A 10 1.08 -6.76 18.26
CA GLU A 10 0.59 -5.85 19.28
C GLU A 10 -0.93 -5.67 19.14
N LYS A 11 -1.60 -5.28 20.24
CA LYS A 11 -3.00 -4.87 20.20
C LYS A 11 -3.17 -3.72 19.21
N ILE A 12 -4.18 -3.84 18.34
CA ILE A 12 -4.50 -2.80 17.36
C ILE A 12 -4.88 -1.52 18.09
N LYS A 13 -4.22 -0.40 17.76
CA LYS A 13 -4.50 0.89 18.36
C LYS A 13 -5.78 1.47 17.78
N LEU A 14 -6.53 2.22 18.59
CA LEU A 14 -7.79 2.85 18.16
C LEU A 14 -7.61 3.68 16.87
N ARG A 15 -6.50 4.40 16.74
CA ARG A 15 -6.16 5.16 15.52
C ARG A 15 -6.09 4.27 14.27
N ASP A 16 -5.43 3.12 14.36
CA ASP A 16 -5.26 2.22 13.20
C ASP A 16 -6.62 1.60 12.81
N LEU A 17 -7.47 1.31 13.80
CA LEU A 17 -8.84 0.88 13.58
C LEU A 17 -9.69 1.96 12.91
N ILE A 18 -9.63 3.21 13.38
CA ILE A 18 -10.35 4.35 12.78
C ILE A 18 -9.94 4.53 11.31
N ILE A 19 -8.63 4.50 11.03
CA ILE A 19 -8.13 4.62 9.65
C ILE A 19 -8.65 3.49 8.78
N LEU A 20 -8.63 2.25 9.27
CA LEU A 20 -9.14 1.10 8.52
C LEU A 20 -10.64 1.24 8.24
N ILE A 21 -11.45 1.65 9.22
CA ILE A 21 -12.89 1.86 9.04
C ILE A 21 -13.15 2.98 8.02
N LEU A 22 -12.47 4.12 8.15
CA LEU A 22 -12.60 5.22 7.20
C LEU A 22 -12.18 4.80 5.79
N TYR A 23 -11.10 4.01 5.68
CA TYR A 23 -10.65 3.47 4.41
C TYR A 23 -11.69 2.55 3.78
N LEU A 24 -12.25 1.61 4.55
CA LEU A 24 -13.29 0.69 4.05
C LEU A 24 -14.55 1.45 3.61
N PHE A 25 -15.00 2.42 4.41
CA PHE A 25 -16.15 3.26 4.03
C PHE A 25 -15.88 4.10 2.78
N GLY A 26 -14.70 4.72 2.70
CA GLY A 26 -14.27 5.45 1.51
C GLY A 26 -14.18 4.55 0.28
N SER A 27 -13.68 3.32 0.44
CA SER A 27 -13.62 2.32 -0.62
C SER A 27 -15.01 1.97 -1.14
N LEU A 28 -15.96 1.68 -0.24
CA LEU A 28 -17.36 1.43 -0.60
C LEU A 28 -17.98 2.60 -1.36
N LEU A 29 -17.73 3.84 -0.91
CA LEU A 29 -18.21 5.04 -1.61
C LEU A 29 -17.61 5.15 -3.01
N ILE A 30 -16.31 4.91 -3.18
CA ILE A 30 -15.64 4.94 -4.49
C ILE A 30 -16.25 3.90 -5.42
N PHE A 31 -16.45 2.67 -4.96
CA PHE A 31 -17.07 1.62 -5.78
C PHE A 31 -18.53 1.92 -6.12
N TYR A 32 -19.30 2.50 -5.18
CA TYR A 32 -20.65 2.99 -5.46
C TYR A 32 -20.66 4.09 -6.52
N LEU A 33 -19.74 5.05 -6.44
CA LEU A 33 -19.63 6.13 -7.43
C LEU A 33 -19.17 5.61 -8.80
N ALA A 34 -18.27 4.63 -8.83
CA ALA A 34 -17.81 3.99 -10.06
C ALA A 34 -18.97 3.30 -10.80
N ASP A 35 -19.88 2.65 -10.08
CA ASP A 35 -21.09 2.03 -10.64
C ASP A 35 -22.05 3.03 -11.32
N LYS A 36 -22.04 4.30 -10.87
CA LYS A 36 -22.87 5.38 -11.45
C LYS A 36 -22.23 6.10 -12.63
N LYS A 37 -20.97 5.83 -12.91
CA LYS A 37 -20.17 6.53 -13.92
C LYS A 37 -20.13 5.78 -15.23
N SER A 38 -19.76 6.50 -16.30
CA SER A 38 -19.41 5.86 -17.56
C SER A 38 -18.21 4.92 -17.36
N LEU A 39 -18.09 3.91 -18.22
CA LEU A 39 -17.03 2.89 -18.13
C LEU A 39 -15.62 3.50 -18.10
N SER A 40 -15.38 4.54 -18.92
CA SER A 40 -14.12 5.30 -18.94
C SER A 40 -13.86 6.02 -17.62
N GLU A 41 -14.86 6.73 -17.08
CA GLU A 41 -14.70 7.47 -15.83
C GLU A 41 -14.52 6.55 -14.61
N ALA A 42 -15.23 5.42 -14.58
CA ALA A 42 -15.09 4.40 -13.55
C ALA A 42 -13.66 3.82 -13.55
N ASN A 43 -13.10 3.58 -14.74
CA ASN A 43 -11.74 3.09 -14.90
C ASN A 43 -10.70 4.08 -14.35
N VAL A 44 -10.81 5.37 -14.70
CA VAL A 44 -9.92 6.41 -14.14
C VAL A 44 -10.05 6.50 -12.62
N LEU A 45 -11.28 6.53 -12.10
CA LEU A 45 -11.54 6.65 -10.66
C LEU A 45 -10.93 5.48 -9.86
N ILE A 46 -11.11 4.24 -10.33
CA ILE A 46 -10.56 3.06 -9.66
C ILE A 46 -9.04 3.01 -9.78
N ALA A 47 -8.46 3.42 -10.92
CA ALA A 47 -7.01 3.52 -11.09
C ALA A 47 -6.41 4.53 -10.11
N GLU A 48 -6.97 5.74 -9.99
CA GLU A 48 -6.54 6.75 -9.03
C GLU A 48 -6.66 6.27 -7.58
N TYR A 49 -7.80 5.66 -7.24
CA TYR A 49 -8.03 5.06 -5.93
C TYR A 49 -6.96 4.01 -5.58
N SER A 50 -6.61 3.15 -6.53
CA SER A 50 -5.60 2.12 -6.33
C SER A 50 -4.21 2.72 -6.08
N LEU A 51 -3.82 3.75 -6.83
CA LEU A 51 -2.56 4.47 -6.66
C LEU A 51 -2.51 5.19 -5.31
N ILE A 52 -3.56 5.92 -4.96
CA ILE A 52 -3.69 6.64 -3.69
C ILE A 52 -3.58 5.66 -2.52
N THR A 53 -4.19 4.47 -2.64
CA THR A 53 -4.07 3.40 -1.63
C THR A 53 -2.61 3.03 -1.37
N GLN A 54 -1.80 2.81 -2.42
CA GLN A 54 -0.38 2.44 -2.26
C GLN A 54 0.42 3.55 -1.58
N LEU A 55 0.18 4.80 -2.00
CA LEU A 55 0.83 5.97 -1.42
C LEU A 55 0.45 6.14 0.06
N ILE A 56 -0.81 5.93 0.43
CA ILE A 56 -1.26 5.98 1.83
C ILE A 56 -0.56 4.89 2.66
N LEU A 57 -0.54 3.66 2.16
CA LEU A 57 0.05 2.53 2.87
C LEU A 57 1.53 2.75 3.15
N TYR A 58 2.30 3.09 2.11
CA TYR A 58 3.73 3.29 2.26
C TYR A 58 4.07 4.58 3.00
N ALA A 59 3.40 5.71 2.68
CA ALA A 59 3.85 7.00 3.20
C ALA A 59 3.33 7.35 4.60
N PHE A 60 2.09 6.94 4.89
CA PHE A 60 1.41 7.32 6.11
C PHE A 60 1.29 6.14 7.09
N LEU A 61 1.10 4.92 6.58
CA LEU A 61 0.84 3.74 7.42
C LEU A 61 2.05 2.83 7.64
N TYR A 62 3.25 3.17 7.12
CA TYR A 62 4.45 2.32 7.30
C TYR A 62 4.70 1.90 8.74
N ARG A 63 4.43 2.76 9.74
CA ARG A 63 4.60 2.40 11.16
C ARG A 63 3.56 1.40 11.63
N SER A 64 2.31 1.65 11.29
CA SER A 64 1.19 0.78 11.66
C SER A 64 1.38 -0.61 11.04
N LEU A 65 1.89 -0.67 9.81
CA LEU A 65 2.20 -1.92 9.10
C LEU A 65 3.37 -2.73 9.69
N ARG A 66 4.14 -2.20 10.66
CA ARG A 66 5.13 -2.98 11.41
C ARG A 66 4.49 -3.90 12.44
N ASN A 67 3.30 -3.54 12.92
CA ASN A 67 2.48 -4.42 13.74
C ASN A 67 1.85 -5.46 12.81
N LEU A 68 2.19 -6.73 13.01
CA LEU A 68 1.71 -7.81 12.14
C LEU A 68 0.18 -7.96 12.19
N SER A 69 -0.46 -7.67 13.32
CA SER A 69 -1.92 -7.68 13.44
C SER A 69 -2.56 -6.68 12.46
N VAL A 70 -2.00 -5.47 12.37
CA VAL A 70 -2.48 -4.43 11.46
C VAL A 70 -2.11 -4.78 10.01
N TYR A 71 -0.91 -5.30 9.78
CA TYR A 71 -0.50 -5.77 8.46
C TYR A 71 -1.44 -6.82 7.89
N PHE A 72 -1.84 -7.83 8.69
CA PHE A 72 -2.76 -8.86 8.22
C PHE A 72 -4.15 -8.31 7.89
N LEU A 73 -4.63 -7.30 8.62
CA LEU A 73 -5.88 -6.62 8.25
C LEU A 73 -5.75 -5.91 6.88
N TRP A 74 -4.64 -5.23 6.63
CA TRP A 74 -4.37 -4.63 5.32
C TRP A 74 -4.12 -5.67 4.23
N LEU A 75 -3.59 -6.84 4.57
CA LEU A 75 -3.44 -7.95 3.64
C LEU A 75 -4.81 -8.51 3.23
N LEU A 76 -5.77 -8.61 4.16
CA LEU A 76 -7.16 -8.95 3.83
C LEU A 76 -7.78 -7.93 2.87
N VAL A 77 -7.53 -6.64 3.09
CA VAL A 77 -7.93 -5.58 2.15
C VAL A 77 -7.30 -5.76 0.78
N ALA A 78 -5.99 -6.04 0.72
CA ALA A 78 -5.29 -6.29 -0.53
C ALA A 78 -5.79 -7.55 -1.25
N ILE A 79 -6.18 -8.60 -0.52
CA ILE A 79 -6.84 -9.79 -1.09
C ILE A 79 -8.21 -9.41 -1.66
N MET A 80 -9.01 -8.61 -0.95
CA MET A 80 -10.28 -8.11 -1.49
C MET A 80 -10.07 -7.32 -2.78
N HIS A 81 -9.08 -6.42 -2.83
CA HIS A 81 -8.71 -5.71 -4.06
C HIS A 81 -8.34 -6.67 -5.19
N PHE A 82 -7.51 -7.66 -4.89
CA PHE A 82 -7.12 -8.68 -5.85
C PHE A 82 -8.35 -9.44 -6.39
N LEU A 83 -9.30 -9.82 -5.53
CA LEU A 83 -10.54 -10.48 -5.96
C LEU A 83 -11.42 -9.56 -6.81
N MET A 84 -11.57 -8.30 -6.40
CA MET A 84 -12.30 -7.29 -7.17
C MET A 84 -11.65 -7.01 -8.53
N SER A 85 -10.33 -7.15 -8.66
CA SER A 85 -9.68 -6.98 -9.96
C SER A 85 -10.28 -7.88 -11.04
N PHE A 86 -10.68 -9.11 -10.69
CA PHE A 86 -11.30 -10.04 -11.63
C PHE A 86 -12.69 -9.61 -12.09
N THR A 87 -13.48 -8.94 -11.24
CA THR A 87 -14.79 -8.42 -11.64
C THR A 87 -14.67 -7.27 -12.63
N PHE A 88 -13.55 -6.54 -12.58
CA PHE A 88 -13.28 -5.40 -13.46
C PHE A 88 -12.52 -5.77 -14.73
N LYS A 89 -11.74 -6.85 -14.72
CA LYS A 89 -10.86 -7.27 -15.82
C LYS A 89 -11.60 -7.58 -17.13
N GLY A 90 -12.87 -7.99 -17.06
CA GLY A 90 -13.70 -8.30 -18.24
C GLY A 90 -14.54 -7.14 -18.79
N ASN A 91 -14.73 -6.06 -18.01
CA ASN A 91 -15.59 -4.93 -18.41
C ASN A 91 -14.80 -3.62 -18.61
N LEU A 92 -13.79 -3.32 -17.78
CA LEU A 92 -13.10 -2.02 -17.79
C LEU A 92 -11.86 -1.98 -18.70
N ASN A 93 -11.16 -3.10 -18.85
CA ASN A 93 -9.89 -3.13 -19.61
C ASN A 93 -10.09 -2.97 -21.13
N ASP A 94 -11.26 -3.34 -21.65
CA ASP A 94 -11.58 -3.17 -23.09
C ASP A 94 -12.02 -1.73 -23.43
N ALA A 95 -12.38 -0.94 -22.40
CA ALA A 95 -12.95 0.39 -22.57
C ALA A 95 -11.92 1.49 -22.87
N MET A 96 -10.69 1.34 -22.34
CA MET A 96 -9.58 2.27 -22.57
C MET A 96 -8.25 1.51 -22.58
N PRO A 97 -7.62 1.33 -23.76
CA PRO A 97 -6.24 0.86 -23.84
C PRO A 97 -5.33 1.85 -23.09
N GLY A 98 -4.57 1.40 -22.10
CA GLY A 98 -3.62 2.23 -21.34
C GLY A 98 -4.02 2.58 -19.90
N VAL A 99 -5.29 2.45 -19.50
CA VAL A 99 -5.71 2.57 -18.10
C VAL A 99 -6.35 1.25 -17.71
N GLN A 100 -5.66 0.44 -16.90
CA GLN A 100 -6.21 -0.85 -16.46
C GLN A 100 -6.40 -0.81 -14.94
N ALA A 101 -7.53 -0.25 -14.50
CA ALA A 101 -7.88 -0.15 -13.08
C ALA A 101 -7.85 -1.50 -12.35
N ALA A 102 -8.20 -2.58 -13.07
CA ALA A 102 -8.11 -3.94 -12.53
C ALA A 102 -6.69 -4.28 -12.05
N ASN A 103 -5.67 -3.82 -12.77
CA ASN A 103 -4.29 -4.13 -12.41
C ASN A 103 -3.82 -3.35 -11.17
N GLY A 104 -4.16 -2.06 -11.07
CA GLY A 104 -3.80 -1.27 -9.88
C GLY A 104 -4.39 -1.86 -8.59
N LEU A 105 -5.60 -2.41 -8.63
CA LEU A 105 -6.18 -3.15 -7.50
C LEU A 105 -5.34 -4.39 -7.16
N ARG A 106 -4.99 -5.19 -8.17
CA ARG A 106 -4.12 -6.37 -8.01
C ARG A 106 -2.76 -6.01 -7.41
N ASP A 107 -2.18 -4.89 -7.80
CA ASP A 107 -0.83 -4.50 -7.37
C ASP A 107 -0.75 -4.19 -5.87
N THR A 108 -1.87 -3.88 -5.23
CA THR A 108 -1.95 -3.68 -3.76
C THR A 108 -1.33 -4.83 -2.99
N ILE A 109 -1.60 -6.09 -3.38
CA ILE A 109 -1.04 -7.24 -2.67
C ILE A 109 0.47 -7.36 -2.88
N ILE A 110 0.94 -7.09 -4.10
CA ILE A 110 2.36 -7.18 -4.48
C ILE A 110 3.16 -6.12 -3.72
N LEU A 111 2.66 -4.88 -3.71
CA LEU A 111 3.32 -3.77 -3.04
C LEU A 111 3.29 -3.90 -1.52
N LEU A 112 2.20 -4.44 -0.95
CA LEU A 112 2.13 -4.72 0.48
C LEU A 112 3.10 -5.83 0.92
N LEU A 113 3.29 -6.86 0.09
CA LEU A 113 4.31 -7.89 0.30
C LEU A 113 5.72 -7.32 0.15
N LEU A 114 5.97 -6.54 -0.90
CA LEU A 114 7.24 -5.85 -1.12
C LEU A 114 7.62 -4.98 0.08
N PHE A 115 6.66 -4.23 0.63
CA PHE A 115 6.89 -3.44 1.83
C PHE A 115 7.44 -4.29 3.00
N GLN A 116 6.87 -5.47 3.25
CA GLN A 116 7.41 -6.35 4.30
C GLN A 116 8.78 -6.92 3.97
N VAL A 117 9.03 -7.31 2.71
CA VAL A 117 10.34 -7.77 2.27
C VAL A 117 11.41 -6.69 2.51
N LEU A 118 11.12 -5.44 2.11
CA LEU A 118 12.02 -4.31 2.31
C LEU A 118 12.23 -4.01 3.81
N ARG A 119 11.16 -4.10 4.62
CA ARG A 119 11.26 -3.94 6.07
C ARG A 119 12.17 -5.02 6.68
N PHE A 120 11.98 -6.28 6.31
CA PHE A 120 12.83 -7.37 6.81
C PHE A 120 14.27 -7.22 6.34
N GLY A 121 14.51 -6.77 5.10
CA GLY A 121 15.83 -6.40 4.62
C GLY A 121 16.47 -5.32 5.49
N SER A 122 15.76 -4.22 5.78
CA SER A 122 16.22 -3.16 6.67
C SER A 122 16.57 -3.69 8.07
N LEU A 123 15.70 -4.52 8.65
CA LEU A 123 15.94 -5.15 9.95
C LEU A 123 17.14 -6.10 9.93
N TYR A 124 17.36 -6.81 8.84
CA TYR A 124 18.48 -7.74 8.71
C TYR A 124 19.82 -7.00 8.61
N PHE A 125 19.92 -6.02 7.70
CA PHE A 125 21.18 -5.31 7.41
C PHE A 125 21.49 -4.18 8.40
N GLN A 126 20.47 -3.47 8.88
CA GLN A 126 20.66 -2.28 9.72
C GLN A 126 20.28 -2.48 11.17
N LYS A 127 19.63 -3.60 11.51
CA LYS A 127 19.02 -3.86 12.82
C LYS A 127 18.02 -2.79 13.25
N ARG A 128 17.40 -2.12 12.27
CA ARG A 128 16.52 -0.96 12.44
C ARG A 128 15.31 -1.07 11.51
N GLU A 129 14.18 -0.58 12.00
CA GLU A 129 12.94 -0.54 11.24
C GLU A 129 13.05 0.39 10.03
N LEU A 130 12.49 -0.01 8.90
CA LEU A 130 12.46 0.79 7.67
C LEU A 130 11.71 2.10 7.89
N ILE A 131 12.28 3.22 7.42
CA ILE A 131 11.66 4.56 7.49
C ILE A 131 11.66 5.19 6.09
N PRO A 132 10.54 5.79 5.65
CA PRO A 132 10.51 6.54 4.40
C PRO A 132 11.41 7.81 4.44
N PRO A 133 12.14 8.13 3.37
CA PRO A 133 13.17 9.17 3.39
C PRO A 133 12.65 10.59 3.58
N PHE A 134 11.38 10.86 3.29
CA PHE A 134 10.76 12.20 3.46
C PHE A 134 10.41 12.55 4.91
N LYS A 135 10.57 11.62 5.87
CA LYS A 135 10.26 11.89 7.29
C LYS A 135 11.28 12.76 8.02
N ASN A 136 12.47 12.98 7.46
CA ASN A 136 13.53 13.80 8.08
C ASN A 136 13.15 15.29 8.30
N ARG A 137 12.13 15.83 7.61
CA ARG A 137 11.76 17.26 7.72
C ARG A 137 10.62 17.56 8.68
N LEU A 138 9.81 16.58 9.07
CA LEU A 138 8.70 16.79 10.00
C LEU A 138 9.19 16.58 11.44
N ARG A 139 9.67 17.67 12.06
CA ARG A 139 10.01 17.75 13.49
C ARG A 139 8.92 17.04 14.32
N LYS A 140 9.32 16.14 15.23
CA LYS A 140 8.49 15.24 16.08
C LYS A 140 8.11 13.88 15.48
N VAL A 141 9.04 13.23 14.79
CA VAL A 141 8.99 11.78 14.61
C VAL A 141 9.62 11.12 15.84
N PRO A 142 8.90 10.30 16.64
CA PRO A 142 9.39 9.66 17.86
C PRO A 142 10.49 8.60 17.64
N GLU A 143 10.97 8.39 16.42
CA GLU A 143 11.95 7.34 16.12
C GLU A 143 13.40 7.81 16.20
N GLU A 144 13.66 9.09 16.49
CA GLU A 144 14.98 9.70 16.82
C GLU A 144 16.20 9.25 16.00
N ARG A 145 16.00 8.60 14.85
CA ARG A 145 17.08 8.12 13.99
C ARG A 145 17.08 8.87 12.68
N THR A 146 18.28 9.13 12.20
CA THR A 146 18.50 9.67 10.87
C THR A 146 18.12 8.62 9.82
N VAL A 147 17.49 9.08 8.74
CA VAL A 147 17.33 8.30 7.51
C VAL A 147 18.71 7.91 6.99
N THR A 148 18.86 6.64 6.63
CA THR A 148 20.11 6.06 6.14
C THR A 148 20.07 5.84 4.62
N PHE A 149 21.22 5.52 4.03
CA PHE A 149 21.29 5.19 2.60
C PHE A 149 20.42 3.99 2.20
N ILE A 150 20.30 2.96 3.06
CA ILE A 150 19.44 1.78 2.77
C ILE A 150 17.96 2.16 2.79
N ASP A 151 17.54 3.11 3.64
CA ASP A 151 16.17 3.63 3.63
C ASP A 151 15.84 4.29 2.28
N PHE A 152 16.81 5.01 1.69
CA PHE A 152 16.67 5.56 0.33
C PHE A 152 16.60 4.46 -0.73
N ILE A 153 17.48 3.45 -0.69
CA ILE A 153 17.45 2.32 -1.63
C ILE A 153 16.09 1.62 -1.57
N ALA A 154 15.61 1.29 -0.38
CA ALA A 154 14.33 0.62 -0.20
C ALA A 154 13.16 1.48 -0.70
N PHE A 155 13.21 2.79 -0.49
CA PHE A 155 12.22 3.71 -1.03
C PHE A 155 12.21 3.74 -2.56
N PHE A 156 13.37 3.91 -3.20
CA PHE A 156 13.44 3.93 -4.65
C PHE A 156 13.03 2.58 -5.25
N LEU A 157 13.44 1.47 -4.65
CA LEU A 157 13.00 0.14 -5.07
C LEU A 157 11.49 -0.01 -4.98
N TYR A 158 10.86 0.43 -3.88
CA TYR A 158 9.41 0.42 -3.74
C TYR A 158 8.71 1.25 -4.83
N ILE A 159 9.16 2.49 -5.05
CA ILE A 159 8.57 3.39 -6.05
C ILE A 159 8.79 2.87 -7.47
N THR A 160 9.98 2.36 -7.80
CA THR A 160 10.27 1.76 -9.11
C THR A 160 9.38 0.56 -9.37
N VAL A 161 9.17 -0.32 -8.39
CA VAL A 161 8.24 -1.45 -8.55
C VAL A 161 6.80 -0.96 -8.71
N ALA A 162 6.37 0.03 -7.93
CA ALA A 162 5.03 0.61 -8.07
C ALA A 162 4.79 1.22 -9.46
N ILE A 163 5.76 1.97 -9.99
CA ILE A 163 5.69 2.55 -11.34
C ILE A 163 5.74 1.45 -12.42
N TYR A 164 6.63 0.47 -12.28
CA TYR A 164 6.75 -0.64 -13.22
C TYR A 164 5.46 -1.44 -13.29
N LEU A 165 4.85 -1.76 -12.14
CA LEU A 165 3.57 -2.45 -12.08
C LEU A 165 2.47 -1.62 -12.75
N MET A 166 2.47 -0.30 -12.57
CA MET A 166 1.53 0.60 -13.25
C MET A 166 1.71 0.63 -14.77
N GLN A 167 2.94 0.54 -15.29
CA GLN A 167 3.25 0.59 -16.73
C GLN A 167 3.08 -0.74 -17.46
N VAL A 168 3.48 -1.87 -16.86
CA VAL A 168 3.21 -3.20 -17.44
C VAL A 168 1.71 -3.50 -17.48
N SER A 169 0.98 -2.76 -16.66
CA SER A 169 -0.46 -2.78 -16.55
C SER A 169 -1.16 -1.77 -17.44
N SER A 170 -0.48 -0.94 -18.24
CA SER A 170 -1.10 -0.01 -19.20
C SER A 170 -1.05 -0.59 -20.60
#